data_AF-A0A0F9GNP3-F1
#
_entry.id   AF-A0A0F9GNP3-F1
#
_cell.length_a   1.000
_cell.length_b   1.000
_cell.length_c   1.000
_cell.angle_alpha   90.00
_cell.angle_beta   90.00
_cell.angle_gamma   90.00
#
_symmetry.space_group_name_H-M   'P 1'
#
loop_
_entity.id
_entity.type
_entity.pdbx_description
1 polymer ?
#
loop_
_entity_poly.entity_id
_entity_poly.type
_entity_poly.pdbx_seq_one_letter_code
_entity_poly.pdbx_strand_id
1 'polypeptide(L)'
;MLQDSNLLAPLSTLNKVGQKFKKGYSYPSQSTILRHIETFYNEVFSIRTLNRRLRRLEDLGYIVRQRRTKTLPGGLKSFTSTMYTL
;
A
#
# COMPACT_ATOMS: atom_id res chain seq x y z
N MET A 1 16.98 -11.26 3.73
CA MET A 1 16.41 -10.76 5.01
C MET A 1 16.14 -9.26 4.86
N LEU A 2 14.94 -8.78 5.21
CA LEU A 2 14.64 -7.35 5.29
C LEU A 2 15.48 -6.72 6.40
N GLN A 3 16.60 -6.09 6.06
CA GLN A 3 17.46 -5.37 7.02
C GLN A 3 16.93 -3.96 7.35
N ASP A 4 15.95 -3.45 6.59
CA ASP A 4 15.29 -2.18 6.88
C ASP A 4 14.03 -2.39 7.74
N SER A 5 14.16 -2.18 9.05
CA SER A 5 13.03 -2.12 9.99
C SER A 5 11.90 -1.18 9.50
N ASN A 6 12.28 -0.11 8.80
CA ASN A 6 11.39 0.89 8.21
C ASN A 6 10.41 0.35 7.15
N LEU A 7 10.66 -0.81 6.54
CA LEU A 7 9.81 -1.38 5.49
C LEU A 7 8.81 -2.41 6.04
N LEU A 8 9.03 -2.91 7.25
CA LEU A 8 8.23 -3.98 7.84
C LEU A 8 6.79 -3.53 8.14
N ALA A 9 6.62 -2.32 8.69
CA ALA A 9 5.29 -1.81 9.03
C ALA A 9 4.39 -1.70 7.77
N PRO A 10 4.77 -1.01 6.68
CA PRO A 10 3.96 -0.98 5.46
C PRO A 10 3.66 -2.36 4.86
N LEU A 11 4.67 -3.23 4.76
CA LEU A 11 4.51 -4.56 4.18
C LEU A 11 3.54 -5.43 5.00
N SER A 12 3.71 -5.42 6.33
CA SER A 12 2.87 -6.19 7.25
C SER A 12 1.43 -5.67 7.26
N THR A 13 1.24 -4.34 7.18
CA THR A 13 -0.09 -3.75 7.03
C THR A 13 -0.77 -4.23 5.75
N LEU A 14 -0.09 -4.19 4.60
CA LEU A 14 -0.65 -4.64 3.32
C LEU A 14 -1.00 -6.14 3.36
N ASN A 15 -0.12 -6.96 3.93
CA ASN A 15 -0.35 -8.40 4.07
C ASN A 15 -1.58 -8.69 4.94
N LYS A 16 -1.68 -8.07 6.12
CA LYS A 16 -2.84 -8.25 7.02
C LYS A 16 -4.16 -7.80 6.37
N VAL A 17 -4.15 -6.72 5.60
CA VAL A 17 -5.34 -6.26 4.88
C VAL A 17 -5.74 -7.27 3.79
N GLY A 18 -4.78 -7.80 3.02
CA GLY A 18 -5.05 -8.84 2.01
C GLY A 18 -5.59 -10.14 2.63
N GLN A 19 -4.96 -10.60 3.72
CA GLN A 19 -5.37 -11.81 4.45
C GLN A 19 -6.78 -11.71 5.03
N LYS A 20 -7.19 -10.53 5.55
CA LYS A 20 -8.55 -10.31 6.06
C LYS A 20 -9.63 -10.66 5.03
N PHE A 21 -9.34 -10.44 3.75
CA PHE A 21 -10.26 -10.74 2.64
C PHE A 21 -9.89 -12.01 1.88
N LYS A 22 -8.90 -12.79 2.34
CA LYS A 22 -8.34 -13.98 1.67
C LYS A 22 -7.93 -13.71 0.22
N LYS A 23 -7.35 -12.54 -0.05
CA LYS A 23 -6.90 -12.11 -1.38
C LYS A 23 -5.40 -11.91 -1.38
N GLY A 24 -4.73 -12.31 -2.46
CA GLY A 24 -3.30 -12.00 -2.72
C GLY A 24 -3.05 -10.54 -3.07
N TYR A 25 -4.07 -9.68 -2.95
CA TYR A 25 -3.97 -8.26 -3.21
C TYR A 25 -4.82 -7.47 -2.22
N SER A 26 -4.46 -6.22 -2.02
CA SER A 26 -5.20 -5.26 -1.21
C SER A 26 -5.23 -3.90 -1.91
N TYR A 27 -6.20 -3.04 -1.59
CA TYR A 27 -6.29 -1.69 -2.16
C TYR A 27 -6.63 -0.61 -1.12
N PRO A 28 -6.03 -0.64 0.09
CA PRO A 28 -6.27 0.41 1.08
C PRO A 28 -5.81 1.78 0.57
N SER A 29 -6.51 2.84 0.97
CA SER A 29 -6.02 4.20 0.73
C SER A 29 -4.71 4.44 1.49
N GLN A 30 -3.90 5.39 1.03
CA GLN A 30 -2.67 5.76 1.73
C GLN A 30 -2.93 6.24 3.17
N SER A 31 -4.03 6.97 3.38
CA SER A 31 -4.48 7.37 4.72
C SER A 31 -4.83 6.17 5.61
N THR A 32 -5.46 5.13 5.04
CA THR A 32 -5.77 3.90 5.77
C THR A 32 -4.50 3.15 6.17
N ILE A 33 -3.52 3.06 5.26
CA ILE A 33 -2.22 2.45 5.56
C ILE A 33 -1.54 3.20 6.71
N LEU A 34 -1.45 4.54 6.63
CA LEU A 34 -0.85 5.36 7.70
C LEU A 34 -1.55 5.15 9.05
N ARG A 35 -2.89 5.22 9.08
CA ARG A 35 -3.66 5.01 10.31
C ARG A 35 -3.39 3.65 10.93
N HIS A 36 -3.31 2.58 10.12
CA HIS A 36 -3.00 1.25 10.63
C HIS A 36 -1.56 1.13 11.14
N ILE A 37 -0.61 1.81 10.49
CA ILE A 37 0.78 1.83 10.93
C ILE A 37 0.91 2.56 12.27
N GLU A 38 0.27 3.72 12.41
CA GLU A 38 0.20 4.45 13.67
C GLU A 38 -0.43 3.60 14.77
N THR A 39 -1.59 2.98 14.49
CA THR A 39 -2.33 2.19 15.49
C THR A 39 -1.58 0.93 15.96
N PHE A 40 -0.92 0.20 15.06
CA PHE A 40 -0.38 -1.13 15.36
C PHE A 40 1.15 -1.18 15.51
N TYR A 41 1.85 -0.17 15.02
CA TYR A 41 3.31 -0.11 15.04
C TYR A 41 3.83 1.14 15.75
N ASN A 42 2.94 2.04 16.22
CA ASN A 42 3.29 3.31 16.87
C ASN A 42 4.26 4.17 16.05
N GLU A 43 4.18 4.08 14.72
CA GLU A 43 4.98 4.85 13.79
C GLU A 43 4.11 5.93 13.12
N VAL A 44 4.57 7.17 13.16
CA VAL A 44 3.92 8.30 12.48
C VAL A 44 4.86 8.88 11.44
N PHE A 45 4.40 8.93 10.18
CA PHE A 45 5.17 9.55 9.11
C PHE A 45 4.28 10.08 7.99
N SER A 46 4.86 10.98 7.19
CA SER A 46 4.16 11.62 6.08
C SER A 46 3.82 10.64 4.95
N ILE A 47 2.82 11.00 4.15
CA ILE A 47 2.49 10.32 2.89
C ILE A 47 3.72 10.21 1.97
N ARG A 48 4.58 11.23 1.93
CA ARG A 48 5.82 11.19 1.14
C ARG A 48 6.75 10.07 1.63
N THR A 49 6.93 9.92 2.93
CA THR A 49 7.71 8.83 3.51
C THR A 49 7.08 7.47 3.22
N LEU A 50 5.74 7.35 3.33
CA LEU A 50 5.04 6.12 2.94
C LEU A 50 5.33 5.75 1.48
N ASN A 51 5.20 6.71 0.56
CA ASN A 51 5.44 6.47 -0.86
C ASN A 51 6.88 6.05 -1.16
N ARG A 52 7.87 6.61 -0.45
CA ARG A 52 9.27 6.20 -0.56
C ARG A 52 9.47 4.76 -0.09
N ARG A 53 8.88 4.39 1.05
CA ARG A 53 8.95 3.03 1.60
C ARG A 53 8.24 2.02 0.67
N LEU A 54 7.06 2.35 0.18
CA LEU A 54 6.32 1.53 -0.79
C LEU A 54 7.09 1.38 -2.11
N ARG A 55 7.76 2.43 -2.58
CA ARG A 55 8.61 2.35 -3.78
C ARG A 55 9.78 1.39 -3.56
N ARG A 56 10.46 1.48 -2.41
CA ARG A 56 11.55 0.56 -2.06
C ARG A 56 11.07 -0.90 -1.94
N LEU A 57 9.88 -1.13 -1.36
CA LEU A 57 9.27 -2.47 -1.34
C LEU A 57 9.01 -3.03 -2.73
N GLU A 58 8.56 -2.18 -3.66
CA GLU A 58 8.35 -2.54 -5.07
C GLU A 58 9.66 -2.82 -5.80
N ASP A 59 10.67 -1.96 -5.62
CA ASP A 59 12.00 -2.14 -6.23
C ASP A 59 12.69 -3.43 -5.72
N LEU A 60 12.39 -3.85 -4.49
CA LEU A 60 12.86 -5.10 -3.89
C LEU A 60 12.00 -6.34 -4.26
N GLY A 61 10.91 -6.16 -5.01
CA GLY A 61 10.03 -7.25 -5.45
C GLY A 61 9.08 -7.79 -4.40
N TYR A 62 8.89 -7.10 -3.27
CA TYR A 62 7.94 -7.53 -2.21
C TYR A 62 6.48 -7.19 -2.53
N ILE A 63 6.25 -6.18 -3.35
CA ILE A 63 4.91 -5.78 -3.77
C ILE A 63 4.91 -5.32 -5.22
N VAL A 64 3.75 -5.38 -5.87
CA VAL A 64 3.48 -4.70 -7.16
C VAL A 64 2.38 -3.67 -6.97
N ARG A 65 2.56 -2.45 -7.47
CA ARG A 65 1.54 -1.39 -7.41
C ARG A 65 0.85 -1.20 -8.75
N GLN A 66 -0.46 -1.43 -8.80
CA GLN A 66 -1.27 -1.17 -9.98
C GLN A 66 -2.27 -0.05 -9.71
N ARG A 67 -2.17 1.04 -10.49
CA ARG A 67 -3.16 2.13 -10.42
C ARG A 67 -4.47 1.65 -11.03
N ARG A 68 -5.56 1.74 -10.27
CA ARG A 68 -6.90 1.42 -10.72
C ARG A 68 -7.56 2.71 -11.21
N THR A 69 -8.01 2.69 -12.45
CA THR A 69 -8.78 3.77 -13.07
C THR A 69 -10.15 3.24 -13.48
N LYS A 70 -11.14 4.14 -13.46
CA LYS A 70 -12.48 3.90 -13.98
C LYS A 70 -12.73 4.82 -15.15
N THR A 71 -13.36 4.31 -16.20
CA THR A 71 -13.85 5.13 -17.31
C THR A 71 -15.18 5.77 -16.90
N LEU A 72 -15.24 7.10 -16.98
CA LEU A 72 -16.44 7.90 -16.78
C LEU A 72 -17.21 8.03 -18.11
N PRO A 73 -18.49 8.43 -18.07
CA PRO A 73 -19.22 8.82 -19.28
C PRO A 73 -18.43 9.86 -20.07
N GLY A 74 -18.39 9.72 -21.40
CA GLY A 74 -17.58 10.60 -22.27
C GLY A 74 -16.10 10.22 -22.41
N GLY A 75 -15.69 9.04 -21.92
CA GLY A 75 -14.35 8.48 -22.16
C GLY A 75 -13.23 9.00 -21.24
N LEU A 76 -13.56 9.86 -20.27
CA LEU A 76 -12.60 10.36 -19.28
C LEU A 76 -12.17 9.24 -18.31
N LYS A 77 -10.89 9.19 -17.94
CA LYS A 77 -10.36 8.24 -16.94
C LYS A 77 -10.25 8.92 -15.59
N SER A 78 -10.83 8.33 -14.55
CA SER A 78 -10.71 8.80 -13.16
C SER A 78 -9.93 7.80 -12.31
N PHE A 79 -9.01 8.29 -11.48
CA PHE A 79 -8.26 7.46 -10.53
C PHE A 79 -9.19 6.99 -9.40
N THR A 80 -9.19 5.69 -9.12
CA THR A 80 -10.01 5.09 -8.06
C THR A 80 -9.16 4.79 -6.83
N SER A 81 -8.11 3.97 -6.99
CA SER A 81 -7.23 3.56 -5.90
C SER A 81 -5.95 2.94 -6.47
N THR A 82 -5.00 2.61 -5.59
CA THR A 82 -3.85 1.77 -5.93
C THR A 82 -4.09 0.39 -5.36
N MET A 83 -3.91 -0.63 -6.18
CA MET A 83 -3.87 -2.02 -5.75
C MET A 83 -2.42 -2.42 -5.46
N TYR A 84 -2.24 -3.18 -4.40
CA TYR A 84 -0.97 -3.73 -3.94
C TYR A 84 -1.10 -5.24 -3.96
N THR A 85 -0.32 -5.91 -4.79
CA THR A 85 -0.20 -7.36 -4.84
C THR A 85 1.03 -7.76 -4.04
N LEU A 86 0.90 -8.75 -3.15
CA LEU A 86 2.00 -9.31 -2.35
C LEU A 86 2.49 -10.63 -2.94
#